data_AF-A0A7Y3GC46-F1
#
_entry.id   AF-A0A7Y3GC46-F1
#
_cell.length_a   1.000
_cell.length_b   1.000
_cell.length_c   1.000
_cell.angle_alpha   90.00
_cell.angle_beta   90.00
_cell.angle_gamma   90.00
#
_symmetry.space_group_name_H-M   'P 1'
#
loop_
_entity.id
_entity.type
_entity.pdbx_description
1 polymer ?
#
loop_
_entity_poly.entity_id
_entity_poly.type
_entity_poly.pdbx_seq_one_letter_code
_entity_poly.pdbx_strand_id
1 'polypeptide(L)' 'MERRLDLPDPIDLAAIARPLSSGFGDPTQQASPDRWIRATRTADGAATLDVRRVAGGLRMQA' A
#
# COMPACT_ATOMS: atom_id res chain seq x y z
N MET A 1 0.23 -0.87 13.79
CA MET A 1 -0.20 -2.29 13.70
C MET A 1 0.44 -2.94 12.49
N GLU A 2 0.97 -4.16 12.64
CA GLU A 2 1.52 -4.94 11.53
C GLU A 2 0.62 -6.11 11.13
N ARG A 3 0.52 -6.35 9.82
CA ARG A 3 -0.21 -7.47 9.22
C ARG A 3 0.54 -8.04 8.02
N ARG A 4 0.36 -9.35 7.80
CA ARG A 4 0.78 -10.06 6.59
C ARG A 4 -0.46 -10.57 5.86
N LEU A 5 -0.44 -10.50 4.54
CA LEU A 5 -1.44 -11.10 3.67
C LEU A 5 -0.72 -12.00 2.67
N ASP A 6 -1.05 -13.28 2.68
CA ASP A 6 -0.48 -14.23 1.73
C ASP A 6 -1.23 -14.11 0.40
N LEU A 7 -0.48 -13.91 -0.68
CA LEU A 7 -1.00 -13.73 -2.02
C LEU A 7 -0.03 -14.37 -3.02
N PRO A 8 -0.55 -15.00 -4.09
CA PRO A 8 0.30 -15.56 -5.12
C PRO A 8 1.04 -14.44 -5.86
N ASP A 9 2.33 -14.67 -6.12
CA ASP A 9 3.13 -13.84 -7.02
C ASP A 9 2.76 -14.10 -8.50
N PRO A 10 2.99 -13.13 -9.41
CA PRO A 10 3.51 -11.79 -9.15
C PRO A 10 2.41 -10.76 -8.81
N ILE A 11 2.75 -9.81 -7.95
CA ILE A 11 1.89 -8.67 -7.55
C ILE A 11 2.56 -7.37 -7.99
N ASP A 12 1.81 -6.50 -8.67
CA ASP A 12 2.24 -5.13 -8.98
C ASP A 12 1.38 -4.13 -8.17
N LEU A 13 1.97 -3.59 -7.11
CA LEU A 13 1.29 -2.65 -6.23
C LEU A 13 0.98 -1.31 -6.89
N ALA A 14 1.77 -0.87 -7.88
CA ALA A 14 1.48 0.34 -8.64
C ALA A 14 0.25 0.15 -9.53
N ALA A 15 0.13 -0.99 -10.20
CA ALA A 15 -1.04 -1.33 -10.99
C ALA A 15 -2.31 -1.43 -10.12
N ILE A 16 -2.19 -2.03 -8.93
CA ILE A 16 -3.30 -2.18 -7.96
C ILE A 16 -3.72 -0.83 -7.37
N ALA A 17 -2.77 0.05 -7.06
CA ALA A 17 -3.05 1.35 -6.46
C ALA A 17 -3.62 2.35 -7.48
N ARG A 18 -3.33 2.21 -8.77
CA ARG A 18 -3.71 3.16 -9.83
C ARG A 18 -5.20 3.55 -9.82
N PRO A 19 -6.18 2.64 -9.67
CA PRO A 19 -7.61 3.01 -9.60
C PRO A 19 -7.98 3.82 -8.36
N LEU A 20 -7.13 3.82 -7.33
CA LEU A 20 -7.35 4.53 -6.07
C LEU A 20 -6.80 5.97 -6.07
N SER A 21 -6.07 6.37 -7.12
CA SER A 21 -5.49 7.71 -7.25
C SER A 21 -6.52 8.71 -7.79
N SER A 22 -6.65 9.86 -7.13
CA SER A 22 -7.53 10.96 -7.57
C SER A 22 -6.88 11.85 -8.64
N GLY A 23 -6.35 11.25 -9.71
CA GLY A 23 -5.67 11.95 -10.81
C GLY A 23 -4.14 11.80 -10.82
N PHE A 24 -3.48 12.58 -11.68
CA PHE A 24 -2.01 12.62 -11.76
C PHE A 24 -1.44 13.36 -10.55
N GLY A 25 -0.59 12.69 -9.76
CA GLY A 25 0.15 13.32 -8.66
C GLY A 25 -0.63 13.46 -7.35
N ASP A 26 -1.51 12.52 -7.02
CA ASP A 26 -2.19 12.47 -5.72
C ASP A 26 -1.16 12.50 -4.56
N PRO A 27 -1.09 13.59 -3.77
CA PRO A 27 -0.08 13.76 -2.74
C PRO A 27 -0.32 12.85 -1.52
N THR A 28 -1.49 12.22 -1.43
CA THR A 28 -1.83 11.35 -0.31
C THR A 28 -1.29 9.93 -0.47
N GLN A 29 -0.71 9.60 -1.62
CA GLN A 29 -0.14 8.27 -1.87
C GLN A 29 1.06 8.28 -2.82
N GLN A 30 1.90 7.25 -2.68
CA GLN A 30 3.01 6.97 -3.58
C GLN A 30 3.03 5.48 -3.86
N ALA A 31 3.13 5.08 -5.13
CA ALA A 31 3.14 3.68 -5.51
C ALA A 31 4.29 3.38 -6.48
N SER A 32 4.96 2.26 -6.23
CA SER A 32 5.87 1.56 -7.12
C SER A 32 5.44 0.09 -7.19
N PRO A 33 5.96 -0.72 -8.13
CA PRO A 33 5.55 -2.11 -8.27
C PRO A 33 5.67 -2.94 -6.97
N ASP A 34 6.68 -2.65 -6.14
CA ASP A 34 6.94 -3.40 -4.89
C ASP A 34 6.49 -2.67 -3.61
N ARG A 35 5.98 -1.44 -3.71
CA ARG A 35 5.60 -0.66 -2.52
C ARG A 35 4.48 0.33 -2.78
N TRP A 36 3.50 0.38 -1.88
CA TRP A 36 2.47 1.42 -1.87
C TRP A 36 2.40 2.07 -0.49
N ILE A 37 2.52 3.39 -0.46
CA ILE A 37 2.44 4.22 0.74
C ILE A 37 1.21 5.11 0.61
N ARG A 38 0.39 5.21 1.65
CA ARG A 38 -0.79 6.08 1.66
C ARG A 38 -1.07 6.67 3.03
N ALA A 39 -1.36 7.97 3.06
CA ALA A 39 -1.90 8.63 4.25
C ALA A 39 -3.32 8.09 4.56
N THR A 40 -3.55 7.69 5.80
CA THR A 40 -4.81 7.09 6.24
C THR A 40 -5.20 7.58 7.65
N ARG A 41 -6.37 7.16 8.13
CA ARG A 41 -6.80 7.33 9.53
C ARG A 41 -7.09 5.97 10.14
N THR A 42 -6.63 5.77 11.37
CA THR A 42 -6.93 4.62 12.23
C THR A 42 -7.77 5.09 13.42
N ALA A 43 -8.19 4.17 14.29
CA ALA A 43 -8.85 4.52 15.54
C ALA A 43 -7.97 5.40 16.46
N ASP A 44 -6.64 5.28 16.33
CA ASP A 44 -5.66 6.02 17.13
C ASP A 44 -5.31 7.40 16.54
N GLY A 45 -5.81 7.72 15.34
CA GLY A 45 -5.61 9.01 14.69
C GLY A 45 -5.06 8.92 13.27
N ALA A 46 -4.32 9.95 12.85
CA ALA A 46 -3.67 9.98 11.54
C ALA A 46 -2.51 8.96 11.49
N ALA A 47 -2.39 8.25 10.37
CA ALA A 47 -1.36 7.23 10.17
C ALA A 47 -0.91 7.19 8.72
N THR A 48 0.19 6.47 8.48
CA THR A 48 0.69 6.17 7.14
C THR A 48 0.71 4.67 6.95
N LEU A 49 -0.09 4.18 6.01
CA LEU A 49 -0.06 2.78 5.60
C LEU A 49 1.13 2.57 4.64
N ASP A 50 2.03 1.67 4.99
CA ASP A 50 3.13 1.17 4.14
C ASP A 50 2.86 -0.29 3.80
N VAL A 51 2.61 -0.56 2.52
CA VAL A 51 2.40 -1.90 1.96
C VAL A 51 3.62 -2.26 1.12
N ARG A 52 4.26 -3.39 1.43
CA ARG A 52 5.45 -3.88 0.75
C ARG A 52 5.22 -5.28 0.22
N ARG A 53 5.67 -5.54 -1.01
CA ARG A 53 5.79 -6.90 -1.51
C ARG A 53 6.89 -7.64 -0.75
N VAL A 54 6.58 -8.87 -0.35
CA VAL A 54 7.50 -9.82 0.25
C VAL A 54 7.30 -11.17 -0.43
N ALA A 55 8.22 -12.12 -0.24
CA ALA A 55 8.04 -13.45 -0.81
C ALA A 55 6.69 -14.06 -0.38
N GLY A 56 5.87 -14.43 -1.36
CA GLY A 56 4.56 -15.05 -1.15
C GLY A 56 3.47 -14.12 -0.60
N GLY A 57 3.62 -12.79 -0.72
CA GLY A 57 2.51 -11.88 -0.42
C GLY A 57 2.92 -10.45 -0.06
N LEU A 58 2.19 -9.86 0.89
CA LEU A 58 2.31 -8.47 1.30
C LEU A 58 2.54 -8.34 2.81
N ARG A 59 3.39 -7.38 3.20
CA ARG A 59 3.50 -6.87 4.57
C ARG A 59 2.90 -5.48 4.61
N MET A 60 2.06 -5.23 5.61
CA MET A 60 1.35 -3.97 5.81
C MET A 60 1.65 -3.44 7.21
N GLN A 61 1.97 -2.15 7.29
CA GLN A 61 2.21 -1.45 8.54
C GLN A 61 1.49 -0.10 8.51
N ALA A 62 0.69 0.19 9.53
CA ALA A 62 0.01 1.47 9.74
C ALA A 62 0.23 1.96 11.17
#